data_AF-A0A7Z9KRG4-F1
#
_entry.id   AF-A0A7Z9KRG4-F1
#
_cell.length_a   1.000
_cell.length_b   1.000
_cell.length_c   1.000
_cell.angle_alpha   90.00
_cell.angle_beta   90.00
_cell.angle_gamma   90.00
#
_symmetry.space_group_name_H-M   'P 1'
#
loop_
_entity.id
_entity.type
_entity.pdbx_description
1 polymer ?
#
loop_
_entity_poly.entity_id
_entity_poly.type
_entity_poly.pdbx_seq_one_letter_code
_entity_poly.pdbx_strand_id
1 'polypeptide(L)'
;MTVEFRLPKSDQQVSFSQLIGTPVGSNPKVTVTSLKLVGSSDTNATSSLTAVSVTPVGMIRDQHIAQIEVRPFHASQIYEILQFRIDFDSPSIIRITDRKSPHFEDFFRSNLLNYYQALNWRIVPQPIHAAPARPSVESPRYKVMIKKTGLYKILPSDLSNIGIDLRTVDLRTIRIENRGLKIGAHAIDQNHNGHLDGRDGIVFYAQK
;
A
#
# COMPACT_ATOMS: atom_id res chain seq x y z
N MET A 1 4.13 24.87 -7.88
CA MET A 1 5.50 24.70 -7.33
C MET A 1 6.50 25.12 -8.39
N THR A 2 7.53 25.89 -8.06
CA THR A 2 8.59 26.26 -9.02
C THR A 2 9.87 25.48 -8.69
N VAL A 3 10.54 24.96 -9.71
CA VAL A 3 11.79 24.20 -9.58
C VAL A 3 12.80 24.77 -10.58
N GLU A 4 14.03 24.95 -10.12
CA GLU A 4 15.17 25.27 -10.97
C GLU A 4 16.13 24.08 -10.98
N PHE A 5 16.43 23.60 -12.18
CA PHE A 5 17.46 22.60 -12.43
C PHE A 5 18.66 23.27 -13.09
N ARG A 6 19.86 22.92 -12.62
CA ARG A 6 21.13 23.32 -13.22
C ARG A 6 21.94 22.08 -13.54
N LEU A 7 22.51 22.04 -14.75
CA LEU A 7 23.39 20.96 -15.12
C LEU A 7 24.62 20.94 -14.19
N PRO A 8 24.96 19.79 -13.57
CA PRO A 8 26.18 19.66 -12.78
C PRO A 8 27.42 19.94 -13.64
N LYS A 9 28.47 20.52 -13.05
CA LYS A 9 29.75 20.77 -13.76
C LYS A 9 30.51 19.50 -14.18
N SER A 10 30.02 18.32 -13.78
CA SER A 10 30.64 17.03 -14.07
C SER A 10 29.97 16.40 -15.29
N ASP A 11 30.80 15.90 -16.21
CA ASP A 11 30.48 15.38 -17.55
C ASP A 11 29.65 14.07 -17.57
N GLN A 12 28.94 13.76 -16.47
CA GLN A 12 28.12 12.57 -16.38
C GLN A 12 26.70 12.84 -16.83
N GLN A 13 26.22 11.95 -17.69
CA GLN A 13 24.85 11.83 -18.18
C GLN A 13 23.90 11.49 -17.03
N VAL A 14 23.62 12.46 -16.16
CA VAL A 14 22.74 12.27 -15.01
C VAL A 14 21.40 12.90 -15.33
N SER A 15 20.40 12.07 -15.61
CA SER A 15 19.02 12.49 -15.50
C SER A 15 18.73 12.82 -14.04
N PHE A 16 18.08 13.96 -13.78
CA PHE A 16 17.65 14.29 -12.43
C PHE A 16 16.29 13.68 -12.19
N SER A 17 16.15 12.97 -11.08
CA SER A 17 14.87 12.42 -10.67
C SER A 17 14.61 12.64 -9.20
N GLN A 18 13.39 13.08 -8.89
CA GLN A 18 12.98 13.42 -7.54
C GLN A 18 11.48 13.15 -7.35
N LEU A 19 11.10 12.69 -6.16
CA LEU A 19 9.69 12.53 -5.81
C LEU A 19 9.06 13.86 -5.40
N ILE A 20 7.77 13.99 -5.72
CA ILE A 20 6.87 15.03 -5.22
C ILE A 20 5.61 14.40 -4.66
N GLY A 21 5.04 15.02 -3.63
CA GLY A 21 3.68 14.74 -3.24
C GLY A 21 2.71 15.38 -4.23
N THR A 22 1.54 14.76 -4.42
CA THR A 22 0.46 15.27 -5.27
C THR A 22 -0.88 15.23 -4.51
N PRO A 23 -1.86 16.09 -4.85
CA PRO A 23 -3.24 15.87 -4.45
C PRO A 23 -3.78 14.52 -4.97
N VAL A 24 -4.80 14.00 -4.29
CA VAL A 24 -5.52 12.80 -4.71
C VAL A 24 -6.16 13.06 -6.07
N GLY A 25 -5.89 12.21 -7.07
CA GLY A 25 -6.51 12.33 -8.41
C GLY A 25 -6.04 13.53 -9.24
N SER A 26 -5.00 14.26 -8.83
CA SER A 26 -4.47 15.36 -9.63
C SER A 26 -3.71 14.86 -10.86
N ASN A 27 -3.81 15.59 -11.97
CA ASN A 27 -2.95 15.43 -13.14
C ASN A 27 -1.97 16.63 -13.22
N PRO A 28 -0.78 16.54 -12.61
CA PRO A 28 0.14 17.66 -12.55
C PRO A 28 0.60 18.09 -13.95
N LYS A 29 0.61 19.39 -14.22
CA LYS A 29 1.04 19.99 -15.48
C LYS A 29 2.36 20.70 -15.30
N VAL A 30 3.27 20.52 -16.25
CA VAL A 30 4.59 21.17 -16.25
C VAL A 30 4.59 22.30 -17.26
N THR A 31 5.03 23.48 -16.83
CA THR A 31 5.27 24.63 -17.69
C THR A 31 6.71 25.08 -17.52
N VAL A 32 7.52 25.01 -18.58
CA VAL A 32 8.88 25.58 -18.57
C VAL A 32 8.76 27.10 -18.60
N THR A 33 9.34 27.77 -17.62
CA THR A 33 9.27 29.24 -17.47
C THR A 33 10.50 29.95 -18.02
N SER A 34 11.66 29.32 -17.98
CA SER A 34 12.91 29.83 -18.55
C SER A 34 13.86 28.66 -18.83
N LEU A 35 14.67 28.78 -19.88
CA LEU A 35 15.73 27.82 -20.19
C LEU A 35 16.97 28.54 -20.71
N LYS A 36 18.14 27.94 -20.47
CA LYS A 36 19.42 28.34 -21.04
C LYS A 36 20.07 27.11 -21.68
N LEU A 37 20.41 27.22 -22.96
CA LEU A 37 21.15 26.18 -23.69
C LEU A 37 22.65 26.40 -23.55
N VAL A 38 23.42 25.31 -23.50
CA VAL A 38 24.88 25.37 -23.58
C VAL A 38 25.28 26.02 -24.91
N GLY A 39 26.13 27.04 -24.85
CA GLY A 39 26.60 27.78 -26.03
C GLY A 39 25.62 28.83 -26.58
N SER A 40 24.45 29.02 -25.96
CA SER A 40 23.53 30.11 -26.30
C SER A 40 23.59 31.24 -25.27
N SER A 41 23.53 32.49 -25.77
CA SER A 41 23.41 33.68 -24.93
C SER A 41 21.96 33.97 -24.50
N ASP A 42 20.97 33.29 -25.10
CA ASP A 42 19.56 33.55 -24.84
C ASP A 42 19.03 32.72 -23.65
N THR A 43 18.43 33.42 -22.68
CA THR A 43 17.89 32.83 -21.43
C THR A 43 16.36 32.70 -21.39
N ASN A 44 15.66 33.07 -22.48
CA ASN A 44 14.20 33.23 -22.49
C ASN A 44 13.49 32.46 -23.62
N ALA A 45 14.07 31.36 -24.11
CA ALA A 45 13.41 30.56 -25.14
C ALA A 45 12.21 29.80 -24.56
N THR A 46 11.00 30.10 -25.02
CA THR A 46 9.77 29.35 -24.70
C THR A 46 9.63 28.19 -25.67
N SER A 47 10.42 27.14 -25.48
CA SER A 47 10.30 25.93 -26.30
C SER A 47 9.44 24.89 -25.58
N SER A 48 8.45 24.35 -26.29
CA SER A 48 7.69 23.16 -25.87
C SER A 48 8.66 21.99 -25.77
N LEU A 49 9.10 21.66 -24.56
CA LEU A 49 10.16 20.69 -24.34
C LEU A 49 9.72 19.53 -23.48
N THR A 50 9.83 18.35 -24.09
CA THR A 50 9.83 17.00 -23.51
C THR A 50 10.99 16.75 -22.53
N ALA A 51 11.79 17.76 -22.21
CA ALA A 51 12.93 17.67 -21.30
C ALA A 51 12.53 17.48 -19.83
N VAL A 52 11.30 17.87 -19.46
CA VAL A 52 10.76 17.65 -18.11
C VAL A 52 9.47 16.86 -18.22
N SER A 53 9.38 15.76 -17.47
CA SER A 53 8.15 14.97 -17.36
C SER A 53 7.79 14.73 -15.90
N VAL A 54 6.50 14.66 -15.63
CA VAL A 54 5.96 14.24 -14.34
C VAL A 54 5.12 12.99 -14.55
N THR A 55 5.49 11.90 -13.88
CA THR A 55 4.80 10.62 -13.99
C THR A 55 4.20 10.24 -12.64
N PRO A 56 2.88 9.99 -12.56
CA PRO A 56 2.28 9.45 -11.34
C PRO A 56 2.91 8.10 -10.99
N VAL A 57 3.39 7.95 -9.76
CA VAL A 57 4.01 6.70 -9.28
C VAL A 57 2.99 5.87 -8.51
N GLY A 58 2.10 6.53 -7.77
CA GLY A 58 1.07 5.88 -6.97
C GLY A 58 0.95 6.52 -5.60
N MET A 59 0.82 5.69 -4.56
CA MET A 59 0.65 6.14 -3.18
C MET A 59 1.62 5.40 -2.25
N ILE A 60 2.25 6.14 -1.35
CA ILE A 60 2.98 5.57 -0.21
C ILE A 60 2.21 5.97 1.04
N ARG A 61 1.66 4.96 1.73
CA ARG A 61 0.84 5.13 2.94
C ARG A 61 -0.34 6.08 2.71
N ASP A 62 -0.22 7.29 3.20
CA ASP A 62 -1.22 8.36 3.20
C ASP A 62 -0.88 9.48 2.20
N GLN A 63 0.18 9.34 1.39
CA GLN A 63 0.62 10.34 0.42
C GLN A 63 0.59 9.81 -1.01
N HIS A 64 -0.15 10.48 -1.89
CA HIS A 64 0.02 10.30 -3.32
C HIS A 64 1.32 10.95 -3.78
N ILE A 65 2.04 10.25 -4.66
CA ILE A 65 3.37 10.64 -5.13
C ILE A 65 3.47 10.57 -6.66
N ALA A 66 4.26 11.48 -7.21
CA ALA A 66 4.71 11.46 -8.58
C ALA A 66 6.22 11.65 -8.64
N GLN A 67 6.81 11.24 -9.77
CA GLN A 67 8.22 11.40 -10.06
C GLN A 67 8.40 12.51 -11.07
N ILE A 68 9.26 13.47 -10.75
CA ILE A 68 9.80 14.40 -11.73
C ILE A 68 11.01 13.74 -12.37
N GLU A 69 11.10 13.80 -13.69
CA GLU A 69 12.29 13.46 -14.44
C GLU A 69 12.71 14.64 -15.30
N VAL A 70 13.97 15.07 -15.17
CA VAL A 70 14.59 16.10 -16.00
C VAL A 70 15.70 15.45 -16.82
N ARG A 71 15.57 15.56 -18.14
CA ARG A 71 16.53 15.05 -19.13
C ARG A 71 17.26 16.24 -19.75
N PRO A 72 18.48 16.57 -19.27
CA PRO A 72 19.20 17.74 -19.75
C PRO A 72 19.72 17.62 -21.18
N PHE A 73 19.77 16.40 -21.72
CA PHE A 73 20.20 16.13 -23.09
C PHE A 73 18.98 15.70 -23.91
N HIS A 74 18.63 16.49 -24.91
CA HIS A 74 17.53 16.16 -25.83
C HIS A 74 17.93 16.47 -27.27
N ALA A 75 17.98 15.43 -28.10
CA ALA A 75 18.51 15.52 -29.46
C ALA A 75 19.90 16.20 -29.49
N SER A 76 20.07 17.30 -30.21
CA SER A 76 21.31 18.09 -30.28
C SER A 76 21.37 19.24 -29.29
N GLN A 77 20.40 19.35 -28.37
CA GLN A 77 20.29 20.43 -27.40
C GLN A 77 20.70 19.95 -26.01
N ILE A 78 21.48 20.79 -25.31
CA ILE A 78 21.90 20.57 -23.93
C ILE A 78 21.40 21.74 -23.10
N TYR A 79 20.56 21.48 -22.10
CA TYR A 79 20.06 22.49 -21.19
C TYR A 79 21.01 22.70 -20.01
N GLU A 80 21.59 23.89 -19.91
CA GLU A 80 22.42 24.31 -18.79
C GLU A 80 21.56 24.70 -17.58
N ILE A 81 20.48 25.45 -17.83
CA ILE A 81 19.51 25.88 -16.81
C ILE A 81 18.11 25.59 -17.32
N LEU A 82 17.27 24.99 -16.49
CA LEU A 82 15.84 24.77 -16.71
C LEU A 82 15.07 25.24 -15.50
N GLN A 83 14.26 26.29 -15.66
CA GLN A 83 13.26 26.69 -14.68
C GLN A 83 11.89 26.24 -15.16
N PHE A 84 11.15 25.57 -14.30
CA PHE A 84 9.81 25.11 -14.62
C PHE A 84 8.88 25.21 -13.41
N ARG A 85 7.60 25.29 -13.71
CA ARG A 85 6.51 25.27 -12.74
C ARG A 85 5.71 23.99 -12.91
N ILE A 86 5.39 23.37 -11.78
CA ILE A 86 4.42 22.27 -11.70
C ILE A 86 3.14 22.83 -11.07
N ASP A 87 2.06 22.76 -11.82
CA ASP A 87 0.72 23.13 -11.39
C ASP A 87 -0.09 21.87 -11.10
N PHE A 88 -0.77 21.87 -9.96
CA PHE A 88 -1.57 20.74 -9.51
C PHE A 88 -3.05 21.10 -9.63
N ASP A 89 -3.79 20.34 -10.43
CA ASP A 89 -5.25 20.41 -10.42
C ASP A 89 -5.72 19.99 -9.01
N SER A 90 -6.39 20.89 -8.29
CA SER A 90 -6.71 20.73 -6.86
C SER A 90 -8.12 20.20 -6.65
N PRO A 91 -8.32 19.00 -6.07
CA PRO A 91 -9.58 18.63 -5.45
C PRO A 91 -9.65 19.08 -3.98
N SER A 92 -10.85 18.99 -3.42
CA SER A 92 -11.33 19.53 -2.14
C SER A 92 -10.35 19.37 -0.97
N ILE A 93 -10.05 20.48 -0.29
CA ILE A 93 -9.25 20.52 0.93
C ILE A 93 -10.02 19.83 2.06
N ILE A 94 -9.56 18.67 2.51
CA ILE A 94 -10.05 18.08 3.76
C ILE A 94 -9.21 18.64 4.91
N ARG A 95 -9.79 19.56 5.69
CA ARG A 95 -9.11 20.20 6.83
C ARG A 95 -9.08 19.25 8.01
N ILE A 96 -7.90 18.72 8.35
CA ILE A 96 -7.74 17.85 9.53
C ILE A 96 -6.44 18.16 10.28
N THR A 97 -6.44 17.81 11.58
CA THR A 97 -5.51 18.27 12.62
C THR A 97 -4.27 17.39 12.79
N ASP A 98 -4.32 16.11 12.40
CA ASP A 98 -3.13 15.25 12.34
C ASP A 98 -2.89 14.77 10.92
N ARG A 99 -1.81 15.29 10.31
CA ARG A 99 -1.43 15.06 8.91
C ARG A 99 -0.13 14.30 8.78
N LYS A 100 0.48 13.92 9.92
CA LYS A 100 1.77 13.26 9.95
C LYS A 100 1.57 11.75 10.01
N SER A 101 2.37 11.05 9.24
CA SER A 101 2.40 9.60 9.18
C SER A 101 3.41 9.08 10.22
N PRO A 102 2.97 8.40 11.31
CA PRO A 102 3.80 8.14 12.50
C PRO A 102 5.13 7.40 12.32
N HIS A 103 5.48 6.93 11.11
CA HIS A 103 6.73 6.24 10.80
C HIS A 103 7.34 6.62 9.44
N PHE A 104 6.74 7.57 8.71
CA PHE A 104 7.16 7.89 7.34
C PHE A 104 7.54 9.36 7.17
N GLU A 105 7.40 10.20 8.19
CA GLU A 105 7.73 11.63 8.08
C GLU A 105 9.18 11.87 7.67
N ASP A 106 10.13 11.09 8.18
CA ASP A 106 11.53 11.23 7.80
C ASP A 106 11.75 10.88 6.33
N PHE A 107 11.13 9.78 5.87
CA PHE A 107 11.15 9.42 4.45
C PHE A 107 10.57 10.54 3.59
N PHE A 108 9.40 11.08 3.96
CA PHE A 108 8.76 12.13 3.17
C PHE A 108 9.53 13.44 3.17
N ARG A 109 10.11 13.82 4.31
CA ARG A 109 10.92 15.04 4.43
C ARG A 109 12.20 14.94 3.62
N SER A 110 12.82 13.76 3.55
CA SER A 110 14.06 13.54 2.79
C SER A 110 13.82 13.36 1.29
N ASN A 111 12.66 12.84 0.87
CA ASN A 111 12.44 12.42 -0.52
C ASN A 111 11.44 13.28 -1.29
N LEU A 112 10.52 14.00 -0.64
CA LEU A 112 9.56 14.86 -1.34
C LEU A 112 10.09 16.28 -1.47
N LEU A 113 10.30 16.71 -2.71
CA LEU A 113 10.77 18.07 -3.01
C LEU A 113 9.81 19.17 -2.49
N ASN A 114 8.52 18.84 -2.38
CA ASN A 114 7.46 19.72 -1.89
C ASN A 114 6.81 19.22 -0.59
N TYR A 115 7.57 18.55 0.28
CA TYR A 115 7.07 17.95 1.54
C TYR A 115 6.05 18.83 2.29
N TYR A 116 6.36 20.11 2.55
CA TYR A 116 5.47 21.01 3.29
C TYR A 116 4.14 21.28 2.58
N GLN A 117 4.15 21.35 1.25
CA GLN A 117 2.93 21.49 0.46
C GLN A 117 2.12 20.19 0.50
N ALA A 118 2.81 19.06 0.38
CA ALA A 118 2.25 17.72 0.32
C ALA A 118 1.54 17.29 1.60
N LEU A 119 1.92 17.83 2.77
CA LEU A 119 1.18 17.63 4.03
C LEU A 119 -0.31 17.96 3.91
N ASN A 120 -0.70 18.91 3.06
CA ASN A 120 -2.10 19.29 2.86
C ASN A 120 -2.89 18.30 1.97
N TRP A 121 -2.21 17.31 1.39
CA TRP A 121 -2.76 16.38 0.41
C TRP A 121 -2.81 14.94 0.91
N ARG A 122 -2.61 14.78 2.23
CA ARG A 122 -2.61 13.49 2.90
C ARG A 122 -4.01 12.90 2.90
N ILE A 123 -4.09 11.60 2.59
CA ILE A 123 -5.30 10.82 2.82
C ILE A 123 -5.37 10.55 4.30
N VAL A 124 -6.30 11.20 4.97
CA VAL A 124 -6.58 10.84 6.34
C VAL A 124 -7.48 9.61 6.32
N PRO A 125 -7.13 8.56 7.07
CA PRO A 125 -8.03 7.43 7.27
C PRO A 125 -9.35 7.96 7.80
N GLN A 126 -10.44 7.77 7.05
CA GLN A 126 -11.75 7.97 7.65
C GLN A 126 -11.86 7.02 8.84
N PRO A 127 -12.36 7.47 10.01
CA PRO A 127 -12.63 6.58 11.10
C PRO A 127 -13.51 5.46 10.56
N ILE A 128 -12.93 4.27 10.46
CA ILE A 128 -13.65 3.10 10.00
C ILE A 128 -14.74 2.93 11.05
N HIS A 129 -16.00 3.15 10.68
CA HIS A 129 -17.10 2.73 11.54
C HIS A 129 -16.86 1.25 11.79
N ALA A 130 -16.43 0.92 13.01
CA ALA A 130 -16.24 -0.45 13.41
C ALA A 130 -17.55 -1.15 13.06
N ALA A 131 -17.48 -2.19 12.24
CA ALA A 131 -18.62 -3.07 12.07
C ALA A 131 -19.12 -3.40 13.47
N PRO A 132 -20.44 -3.31 13.74
CA PRO A 132 -20.98 -3.59 15.06
C PRO A 132 -20.32 -4.87 15.55
N ALA A 133 -19.71 -4.81 16.74
CA ALA A 133 -19.00 -5.94 17.30
C ALA A 133 -19.92 -7.15 17.14
N ARG A 134 -19.50 -8.15 16.36
CA ARG A 134 -20.23 -9.41 16.33
C ARG A 134 -20.33 -9.83 17.80
N PRO A 135 -21.53 -10.19 18.30
CA PRO A 135 -21.64 -10.69 19.65
C PRO A 135 -20.54 -11.72 19.84
N SER A 136 -19.75 -11.54 20.91
CA SER A 136 -18.67 -12.46 21.26
C SER A 136 -19.25 -13.86 21.16
N VAL A 137 -18.80 -14.64 20.18
CA VAL A 137 -19.25 -16.03 20.10
C VAL A 137 -18.60 -16.69 21.29
N GLU A 138 -19.40 -16.96 22.33
CA GLU A 138 -18.98 -17.58 23.59
C GLU A 138 -18.33 -18.96 23.38
N SER A 139 -18.43 -19.53 22.18
CA SER A 139 -17.79 -20.79 21.82
C SER A 139 -16.33 -20.59 21.40
N PRO A 140 -15.39 -21.39 21.94
CA PRO A 140 -13.98 -21.33 21.57
C PRO A 140 -13.79 -21.61 20.08
N ARG A 141 -12.93 -20.82 19.43
CA ARG A 141 -12.58 -20.97 18.01
C ARG A 141 -11.09 -21.21 17.86
N TYR A 142 -10.72 -22.21 17.06
CA TYR A 142 -9.34 -22.55 16.78
C TYR A 142 -9.05 -22.41 15.28
N LYS A 143 -7.89 -21.84 14.95
CA LYS A 143 -7.46 -21.68 13.56
C LYS A 143 -6.69 -22.91 13.11
N VAL A 144 -7.22 -23.61 12.10
CA VAL A 144 -6.53 -24.73 11.46
C VAL A 144 -5.71 -24.20 10.28
N MET A 145 -4.39 -24.38 10.35
CA MET A 145 -3.48 -23.98 9.27
C MET A 145 -3.32 -25.13 8.27
N ILE A 146 -3.56 -24.86 6.98
CA ILE A 146 -3.43 -25.86 5.91
C ILE A 146 -2.19 -25.58 5.05
N LYS A 147 -1.54 -26.65 4.57
CA LYS A 147 -0.37 -26.55 3.68
C LYS A 147 -0.78 -26.63 2.19
N LYS A 148 -1.79 -27.42 1.86
CA LYS A 148 -2.27 -27.68 0.50
C LYS A 148 -3.80 -27.80 0.51
N THR A 149 -4.44 -27.66 -0.65
CA THR A 149 -5.87 -27.98 -0.81
C THR A 149 -6.05 -29.50 -0.78
N GLY A 150 -7.04 -30.01 -0.04
CA GLY A 150 -7.31 -31.45 0.04
C GLY A 150 -8.14 -31.86 1.26
N LEU A 151 -8.31 -33.17 1.46
CA LEU A 151 -8.93 -33.74 2.65
C LEU A 151 -7.96 -33.73 3.84
N TYR A 152 -8.45 -33.29 4.99
CA TYR A 152 -7.73 -33.24 6.26
C TYR A 152 -8.50 -34.00 7.33
N LYS A 153 -7.77 -34.63 8.25
CA LYS A 153 -8.31 -35.24 9.47
C LYS A 153 -7.67 -34.57 10.68
N ILE A 154 -8.50 -34.08 11.60
CA ILE A 154 -8.09 -33.63 12.93
C ILE A 154 -8.23 -34.82 13.87
N LEU A 155 -7.14 -35.15 14.57
CA LEU A 155 -7.09 -36.18 15.59
C LEU A 155 -7.29 -35.54 16.99
N PRO A 156 -7.75 -36.33 17.98
CA PRO A 156 -7.84 -35.86 19.36
C PRO A 156 -6.49 -35.31 19.88
N SER A 157 -5.38 -35.95 19.49
CA SER A 157 -4.03 -35.52 19.83
C SER A 157 -3.69 -34.12 19.31
N ASP A 158 -4.21 -33.72 18.15
CA ASP A 158 -3.93 -32.40 17.57
C ASP A 158 -4.52 -31.28 18.44
N LEU A 159 -5.66 -31.56 19.09
CA LEU A 159 -6.34 -30.62 19.99
C LEU A 159 -5.76 -30.66 21.40
N SER A 160 -5.48 -31.84 21.95
CA SER A 160 -4.88 -31.94 23.29
C SER A 160 -3.47 -31.33 23.34
N ASN A 161 -2.70 -31.43 22.26
CA ASN A 161 -1.35 -30.84 22.15
C ASN A 161 -1.35 -29.31 22.24
N ILE A 162 -2.48 -28.66 21.96
CA ILE A 162 -2.65 -27.20 22.11
C ILE A 162 -3.43 -26.81 23.36
N GLY A 163 -3.62 -27.76 24.29
CA GLY A 163 -4.22 -27.53 25.61
C GLY A 163 -5.75 -27.56 25.64
N ILE A 164 -6.41 -28.12 24.62
CA ILE A 164 -7.88 -28.28 24.63
C ILE A 164 -8.26 -29.47 25.49
N ASP A 165 -9.18 -29.26 26.44
CA ASP A 165 -9.79 -30.34 27.21
C ASP A 165 -10.87 -31.04 26.36
N LEU A 166 -10.52 -32.23 25.85
CA LEU A 166 -11.38 -33.04 24.98
C LEU A 166 -12.72 -33.39 25.64
N ARG A 167 -12.80 -33.40 26.98
CA ARG A 167 -14.05 -33.67 27.73
C ARG A 167 -15.12 -32.59 27.50
N THR A 168 -14.71 -31.40 27.08
CA THR A 168 -15.60 -30.28 26.76
C THR A 168 -16.04 -30.25 25.30
N VAL A 169 -15.54 -31.16 24.47
CA VAL A 169 -15.81 -31.20 23.03
C VAL A 169 -16.95 -32.18 22.75
N ASP A 170 -18.12 -31.65 22.39
CA ASP A 170 -19.23 -32.42 21.84
C ASP A 170 -19.11 -32.48 20.30
N LEU A 171 -18.93 -33.69 19.75
CA LEU A 171 -18.77 -33.91 18.32
C LEU A 171 -19.96 -33.40 17.49
N ARG A 172 -21.17 -33.33 18.06
CA ARG A 172 -22.38 -32.86 17.38
C ARG A 172 -22.39 -31.35 17.16
N THR A 173 -21.57 -30.62 17.92
CA THR A 173 -21.49 -29.15 17.88
C THR A 173 -20.37 -28.64 16.98
N ILE A 174 -19.55 -29.54 16.42
CA ILE A 174 -18.40 -29.19 15.61
C ILE A 174 -18.83 -28.44 14.34
N ARG A 175 -18.21 -27.28 14.15
CA ARG A 175 -18.38 -26.45 12.95
C ARG A 175 -17.02 -26.01 12.44
N ILE A 176 -16.82 -26.14 11.14
CA ILE A 176 -15.65 -25.61 10.45
C ILE A 176 -16.11 -24.52 9.48
N GLU A 177 -15.40 -23.40 9.48
CA GLU A 177 -15.67 -22.24 8.63
C GLU A 177 -14.40 -21.83 7.89
N ASN A 178 -14.53 -21.42 6.63
CA ASN A 178 -13.46 -20.79 5.87
C ASN A 178 -13.95 -19.44 5.34
N ARG A 179 -13.26 -18.35 5.69
CA ARG A 179 -13.63 -16.97 5.32
C ARG A 179 -15.11 -16.62 5.61
N GLY A 180 -15.66 -17.17 6.70
CA GLY A 180 -17.04 -16.95 7.13
C GLY A 180 -18.08 -17.87 6.49
N LEU A 181 -17.69 -18.80 5.62
CA LEU A 181 -18.57 -19.81 5.03
C LEU A 181 -18.41 -21.14 5.75
N LYS A 182 -19.53 -21.75 6.17
CA LYS A 182 -19.53 -23.11 6.74
C LYS A 182 -19.07 -24.10 5.68
N ILE A 183 -18.09 -24.93 6.01
CA ILE A 183 -17.65 -26.03 5.16
C ILE A 183 -18.12 -27.37 5.73
N GLY A 184 -18.30 -28.35 4.86
CA GLY A 184 -18.67 -29.71 5.25
C GLY A 184 -17.57 -30.34 6.10
N ALA A 185 -17.96 -30.87 7.27
CA ALA A 185 -17.10 -31.65 8.14
C ALA A 185 -17.87 -32.90 8.58
N HIS A 186 -17.15 -34.01 8.71
CA HIS A 186 -17.68 -35.28 9.15
C HIS A 186 -16.95 -35.73 10.41
N ALA A 187 -17.69 -35.88 11.51
CA ALA A 187 -17.18 -36.46 12.74
C ALA A 187 -17.22 -37.99 12.62
N ILE A 188 -16.07 -38.62 12.80
CA ILE A 188 -15.91 -40.05 12.97
C ILE A 188 -15.96 -40.30 14.48
N ASP A 189 -17.04 -40.92 14.94
CA ASP A 189 -17.27 -41.34 16.31
C ASP A 189 -17.41 -42.87 16.30
N GLN A 190 -16.33 -43.59 16.61
CA GLN A 190 -16.33 -45.06 16.46
C GLN A 190 -17.17 -45.76 17.52
N ASN A 191 -17.17 -45.24 18.74
CA ASN A 191 -17.86 -45.85 19.87
C ASN A 191 -19.24 -45.22 20.13
N HIS A 192 -19.64 -44.22 19.33
CA HIS A 192 -20.93 -43.55 19.35
C HIS A 192 -21.22 -42.84 20.68
N ASN A 193 -20.18 -42.39 21.38
CA ASN A 193 -20.31 -41.75 22.69
C ASN A 193 -20.50 -40.23 22.62
N GLY A 194 -20.41 -39.63 21.42
CA GLY A 194 -20.55 -38.18 21.20
C GLY A 194 -19.35 -37.34 21.63
N HIS A 195 -18.27 -37.95 22.07
CA HIS A 195 -17.03 -37.31 22.50
C HIS A 195 -15.90 -37.58 21.51
N LEU A 196 -14.90 -36.70 21.48
CA LEU A 196 -13.71 -36.89 20.65
C LEU A 196 -12.64 -37.64 21.45
N ASP A 197 -12.52 -38.96 21.27
CA ASP A 197 -11.51 -39.80 21.94
C ASP A 197 -10.59 -40.55 20.98
N GLY A 198 -9.69 -41.38 21.53
CA GLY A 198 -8.48 -41.87 20.86
C GLY A 198 -8.66 -42.57 19.50
N ARG A 199 -9.86 -43.02 19.14
CA ARG A 199 -10.14 -43.64 17.82
C ARG A 199 -10.94 -42.76 16.86
N ASP A 200 -11.32 -41.57 17.30
CA ASP A 200 -12.22 -40.67 16.59
C ASP A 200 -11.44 -39.69 15.70
N GLY A 201 -12.18 -38.80 15.05
CA GLY A 201 -11.58 -37.67 14.36
C GLY A 201 -12.57 -36.87 13.54
N ILE A 202 -12.14 -35.69 13.13
CA ILE A 202 -12.96 -34.79 12.32
C ILE A 202 -12.34 -34.68 10.93
N VAL A 203 -13.06 -35.09 9.90
CA VAL A 203 -12.62 -35.04 8.51
C VAL A 203 -13.30 -33.89 7.78
N PHE A 204 -12.53 -33.10 7.02
CA PHE A 204 -13.07 -32.01 6.22
C PHE A 204 -12.22 -31.76 4.97
N TYR A 205 -12.84 -31.17 3.95
CA TYR A 205 -12.13 -30.72 2.75
C TYR A 205 -11.70 -29.27 2.92
N ALA A 206 -10.40 -29.00 2.84
CA ALA A 206 -9.83 -27.68 2.97
C ALA A 206 -9.38 -27.12 1.62
N GLN A 207 -9.73 -25.87 1.35
CA GLN A 207 -9.33 -25.14 0.15
C GLN A 207 -8.60 -23.86 0.54
N LYS A 208 -7.45 -23.62 -0.11
CA LYS A 208 -6.63 -22.42 0.08
C LYS A 208 -7.29 -21.16 -0.48
#